data_AF-I3RFF0-F1
#
_entry.id   AF-I3RFF0-F1
#
_cell.length_a   1.000
_cell.length_b   1.000
_cell.length_c   1.000
_cell.angle_alpha   90.00
_cell.angle_beta   90.00
_cell.angle_gamma   90.00
#
_symmetry.space_group_name_H-M   'P 1'
#
loop_
_entity.id
_entity.type
_entity.pdbx_description
1 polymer ?
#
loop_
_entity_poly.entity_id
_entity_poly.type
_entity_poly.pdbx_seq_one_letter_code
_entity_poly.pdbx_strand_id
1 'polypeptide(L)'
;MRRVVLKPLIDIELPQDFAEILRAKLKGKEVKSGDVVGIEILGKELEFKVVHATPSPQKITEKTQILLTRLGIETLEVEFEREPIDVLCSGDKIVVIFNNEVLILNQYLEEIYKEKFEKIIKVVPMNGGLVVVDGRKLKVIKF
;
A
#
# COMPACT_ATOMS: atom_id res chain seq x y z
N MET A 1 -5.77 5.83 17.13
CA MET A 1 -7.17 5.94 16.63
C MET A 1 -7.39 4.79 15.64
N ARG A 2 -8.55 4.10 15.68
CA ARG A 2 -8.84 2.98 14.78
C ARG A 2 -9.72 3.45 13.62
N ARG A 3 -9.30 3.21 12.38
CA ARG A 3 -9.97 3.73 11.18
C ARG A 3 -9.96 2.70 10.06
N VAL A 4 -11.06 2.57 9.33
CA VAL A 4 -11.19 1.73 8.14
C VAL A 4 -11.85 2.54 7.02
N VAL A 5 -11.23 2.56 5.84
CA VAL A 5 -11.74 3.18 4.62
C VAL A 5 -12.25 2.08 3.70
N LEU A 6 -13.52 2.16 3.30
CA LEU A 6 -14.20 1.19 2.46
C LEU A 6 -14.61 1.84 1.14
N LYS A 7 -14.52 1.07 0.05
CA LYS A 7 -15.03 1.44 -1.26
C LYS A 7 -15.99 0.35 -1.76
N PRO A 8 -17.23 0.68 -2.16
CA PRO A 8 -18.12 -0.29 -2.78
C PRO A 8 -17.51 -0.78 -4.11
N LEU A 9 -17.61 -2.09 -4.39
CA LEU A 9 -17.11 -2.64 -5.64
C LEU A 9 -18.01 -2.33 -6.85
N ILE A 10 -19.27 -1.99 -6.59
CA ILE A 10 -20.23 -1.51 -7.59
C ILE A 10 -20.40 0.01 -7.48
N ASP A 11 -20.72 0.66 -8.61
CA ASP A 11 -21.05 2.07 -8.62
C ASP A 11 -22.49 2.27 -8.11
N ILE A 12 -22.61 2.63 -6.84
CA ILE A 12 -23.89 2.82 -6.16
C ILE A 12 -23.83 4.03 -5.24
N GLU A 13 -24.94 4.79 -5.20
CA GLU A 13 -25.11 5.86 -4.24
C GLU A 13 -25.52 5.29 -2.88
N LEU A 14 -24.66 5.50 -1.88
CA LEU A 14 -24.93 5.13 -0.49
C LEU A 14 -25.31 6.37 0.32
N PRO A 15 -26.30 6.27 1.22
CA PRO A 15 -26.64 7.32 2.18
C PRO A 15 -25.43 7.78 3.01
N GLN A 16 -25.45 9.03 3.49
CA GLN A 16 -24.33 9.57 4.29
C GLN A 16 -24.15 8.85 5.63
N ASP A 17 -25.24 8.38 6.24
CA ASP A 17 -25.28 7.63 7.50
C ASP A 17 -24.95 6.13 7.33
N PHE A 18 -24.76 5.67 6.10
CA PHE A 18 -24.53 4.26 5.81
C PHE A 18 -23.25 3.70 6.45
N ALA A 19 -22.26 4.57 6.73
CA ALA A 19 -21.06 4.19 7.48
C ALA A 19 -21.37 3.60 8.86
N GLU A 20 -22.47 4.00 9.50
CA GLU A 20 -22.90 3.44 10.78
C GLU A 20 -23.44 2.03 10.64
N ILE A 21 -24.20 1.78 9.57
CA ILE A 21 -24.71 0.45 9.21
C ILE A 21 -23.54 -0.50 8.93
N LEU A 22 -22.55 -0.04 8.15
CA LEU A 22 -21.33 -0.81 7.86
C LEU A 22 -20.60 -1.19 9.15
N ARG A 23 -20.41 -0.22 10.05
CA ARG A 23 -19.76 -0.45 11.34
C ARG A 23 -20.51 -1.48 12.17
N ALA A 24 -21.84 -1.42 12.22
CA ALA A 24 -22.66 -2.38 12.96
C ALA A 24 -22.56 -3.80 12.36
N LYS A 25 -22.65 -3.92 11.02
CA LYS A 25 -22.59 -5.20 10.29
C LYS A 25 -21.21 -5.84 10.32
N LEU A 26 -20.15 -5.05 10.32
CA LEU A 26 -18.76 -5.53 10.32
C LEU A 26 -18.17 -5.63 11.74
N LYS A 27 -18.89 -5.22 12.78
CA LYS A 27 -18.42 -5.27 14.17
C LYS A 27 -17.96 -6.68 14.53
N GLY A 28 -16.76 -6.78 15.07
CA GLY A 28 -16.16 -8.06 15.44
C GLY A 28 -15.43 -8.78 14.31
N LYS A 29 -15.56 -8.35 13.04
CA LYS A 29 -14.71 -8.85 11.95
C LYS A 29 -13.29 -8.26 12.06
N GLU A 30 -12.30 -9.06 11.74
CA GLU A 30 -10.93 -8.61 11.51
C GLU A 30 -10.76 -8.26 10.03
N VAL A 31 -10.12 -7.13 9.75
CA VAL A 31 -9.90 -6.62 8.39
C VAL A 31 -8.46 -6.14 8.23
N LYS A 32 -7.90 -6.33 7.04
CA LYS A 32 -6.61 -5.84 6.57
C LYS A 32 -6.82 -4.95 5.34
N SER A 33 -5.93 -3.98 5.12
CA SER A 33 -5.87 -3.25 3.85
C SER A 33 -5.75 -4.24 2.68
N GLY A 34 -6.58 -4.08 1.65
CA GLY A 34 -6.66 -4.96 0.49
C GLY A 34 -7.80 -5.99 0.55
N ASP A 35 -8.36 -6.29 1.72
CA ASP A 35 -9.44 -7.27 1.86
C ASP A 35 -10.72 -6.87 1.10
N VAL A 36 -11.55 -7.85 0.75
CA VAL A 36 -12.93 -7.64 0.32
C VAL A 36 -13.86 -8.15 1.42
N VAL A 37 -14.80 -7.31 1.84
CA VAL A 37 -15.80 -7.66 2.85
C VAL A 37 -17.21 -7.57 2.25
N GLY A 38 -17.94 -8.68 2.33
CA GLY A 38 -19.36 -8.75 2.02
C GLY A 38 -20.22 -8.37 3.23
N ILE A 39 -21.30 -7.63 2.96
CA ILE A 39 -22.39 -7.42 3.91
C ILE A 39 -23.74 -7.62 3.24
N GLU A 40 -24.69 -8.16 4.00
CA GLU A 40 -26.06 -8.35 3.51
C GLU A 40 -26.94 -7.15 3.88
N ILE A 41 -27.58 -6.58 2.85
CA ILE A 41 -28.50 -5.45 2.93
C ILE A 41 -29.73 -5.77 2.10
N LEU A 42 -30.90 -5.76 2.74
CA LEU A 42 -32.19 -6.01 2.07
C LEU A 42 -32.20 -7.30 1.25
N GLY A 43 -31.54 -8.36 1.74
CA GLY A 43 -31.45 -9.66 1.06
C GLY A 43 -30.47 -9.70 -0.12
N LYS A 44 -29.68 -8.64 -0.34
CA LYS A 44 -28.61 -8.61 -1.35
C LYS A 44 -27.25 -8.46 -0.68
N GLU A 45 -26.27 -9.18 -1.18
CA GLU A 45 -24.89 -9.01 -0.77
C GLU A 45 -24.27 -7.81 -1.49
N LEU A 46 -23.63 -6.95 -0.72
CA LEU A 46 -22.89 -5.80 -1.22
C LEU A 46 -21.44 -5.92 -0.74
N GLU A 47 -20.51 -5.90 -1.69
CA GLU A 47 -19.09 -6.07 -1.42
C GLU A 47 -18.37 -4.72 -1.38
N PHE A 48 -17.44 -4.62 -0.42
CA PHE A 48 -16.61 -3.45 -0.22
C PHE A 48 -15.14 -3.86 -0.18
N LYS A 49 -14.28 -3.15 -0.92
CA LYS A 49 -12.82 -3.23 -0.76
C LYS A 49 -12.41 -2.42 0.46
N VAL A 50 -11.62 -3.02 1.33
CA VAL A 50 -10.91 -2.34 2.42
C VAL A 50 -9.72 -1.61 1.81
N VAL A 51 -9.96 -0.35 1.43
CA VAL A 51 -8.94 0.51 0.83
C VAL A 51 -7.79 0.71 1.81
N HIS A 52 -8.10 0.98 3.08
CA HIS A 52 -7.08 1.23 4.09
C HIS A 52 -7.60 0.94 5.49
N ALA A 53 -6.80 0.24 6.30
CA ALA A 53 -7.05 0.01 7.72
C ALA A 53 -5.90 0.59 8.57
N THR A 54 -6.23 1.35 9.62
CA THR A 54 -5.26 1.88 10.60
C THR A 54 -5.66 1.47 12.02
N PRO A 55 -4.89 0.61 12.73
CA PRO A 55 -3.80 -0.22 12.21
C PRO A 55 -4.32 -1.29 11.24
N SER A 56 -3.42 -1.96 10.51
CA SER A 56 -3.71 -3.08 9.62
C SER A 56 -2.84 -4.27 10.05
N PRO A 57 -3.40 -5.45 10.36
CA PRO A 57 -4.83 -5.75 10.49
C PRO A 57 -5.46 -5.11 11.74
N GLN A 58 -6.79 -5.02 11.77
CA GLN A 58 -7.54 -4.65 12.98
C GLN A 58 -8.92 -5.30 13.07
N LYS A 59 -9.37 -5.53 14.31
CA LYS A 59 -10.75 -5.88 14.62
C LYS A 59 -11.63 -4.64 14.68
N ILE A 60 -12.74 -4.65 13.95
CA ILE A 60 -13.72 -3.56 13.94
C ILE A 60 -14.51 -3.56 15.26
N THR A 61 -14.59 -2.38 15.87
CA THR A 61 -15.28 -2.12 17.14
C THR A 61 -16.21 -0.92 17.01
N GLU A 62 -16.99 -0.62 18.04
CA GLU A 62 -17.86 0.58 18.07
C GLU A 62 -17.08 1.89 17.93
N LYS A 63 -15.83 1.90 18.42
CA LYS A 63 -14.91 3.05 18.36
C LYS A 63 -14.14 3.13 17.05
N THR A 64 -14.28 2.15 16.15
CA THR A 64 -13.62 2.16 14.85
C THR A 64 -14.34 3.15 13.94
N GLN A 65 -13.63 4.14 13.42
CA GLN A 65 -14.16 5.08 12.44
C GLN A 65 -14.25 4.40 11.07
N ILE A 66 -15.44 4.33 10.49
CA ILE A 66 -15.65 3.85 9.11
C ILE A 66 -15.79 5.08 8.19
N LEU A 67 -15.03 5.08 7.10
CA LEU A 67 -15.13 6.10 6.04
C LEU A 67 -15.46 5.41 4.71
N LEU A 68 -16.34 6.03 3.94
CA LEU A 68 -16.67 5.59 2.58
C LEU A 68 -15.96 6.49 1.57
N THR A 69 -15.31 5.89 0.57
CA THR A 69 -14.70 6.62 -0.54
C THR A 69 -15.29 6.16 -1.87
N ARG A 70 -15.53 7.12 -2.77
CA ARG A 70 -15.77 6.87 -4.20
C ARG A 70 -14.47 6.86 -5.02
N LEU A 71 -13.43 7.54 -4.52
CA LEU A 71 -12.12 7.61 -5.17
C LEU A 71 -11.45 6.25 -5.12
N GLY A 72 -10.96 5.78 -6.28
CA GLY A 72 -10.18 4.55 -6.42
C GLY A 72 -8.77 4.67 -5.87
N ILE A 73 -8.64 5.04 -4.60
CA ILE A 73 -7.36 4.96 -3.91
C ILE A 73 -7.10 3.48 -3.67
N GLU A 74 -6.01 2.96 -4.22
CA GLU A 74 -5.50 1.63 -3.92
C GLU A 74 -4.28 1.78 -3.02
N THR A 75 -4.25 1.01 -1.93
CA THR A 75 -3.08 0.95 -1.05
C THR A 75 -2.42 -0.40 -1.26
N LEU A 76 -1.15 -0.35 -1.64
CA LEU A 76 -0.27 -1.49 -1.72
C LEU A 76 0.76 -1.35 -0.59
N GLU A 77 1.11 -2.46 0.04
CA GLU A 77 2.07 -2.50 1.13
C GLU A 77 2.99 -3.70 0.93
N VAL A 78 4.29 -3.47 1.09
CA VAL A 78 5.30 -4.51 1.07
C VAL A 78 6.09 -4.43 2.38
N GLU A 79 6.21 -5.57 3.04
CA GLU A 79 6.99 -5.70 4.26
C GLU A 79 8.40 -6.16 3.91
N PHE A 80 9.42 -5.46 4.41
CA PHE A 80 10.82 -5.80 4.18
C PHE A 80 11.42 -6.49 5.41
N GLU A 81 12.25 -7.51 5.20
CA GLU A 81 12.97 -8.21 6.29
C GLU A 81 13.96 -7.31 7.05
N ARG A 82 14.29 -6.15 6.49
CA ARG A 82 15.22 -5.17 7.04
C ARG A 82 14.76 -3.76 6.72
N GLU A 83 15.18 -2.80 7.53
CA GLU A 83 14.81 -1.40 7.37
C GLU A 83 15.48 -0.79 6.13
N PRO A 84 14.71 -0.16 5.23
CA PRO A 84 15.25 0.71 4.19
C PRO A 84 15.99 1.91 4.81
N ILE A 85 17.13 2.28 4.24
CA ILE A 85 17.85 3.50 4.63
C ILE A 85 17.37 4.73 3.87
N ASP A 86 16.84 4.55 2.66
CA ASP A 86 16.30 5.62 1.82
C ASP A 86 15.36 5.06 0.74
N VAL A 87 14.48 5.92 0.21
CA VAL A 87 13.56 5.60 -0.88
C VAL A 87 13.52 6.75 -1.89
N LEU A 88 13.70 6.43 -3.17
CA LEU A 88 13.66 7.39 -4.27
C LEU A 88 12.56 7.01 -5.27
N CYS A 89 11.83 8.00 -5.77
CA CYS A 89 10.94 7.81 -6.91
C CYS A 89 11.62 8.34 -8.18
N SER A 90 11.69 7.51 -9.23
CA SER A 90 12.23 7.90 -10.54
C SER A 90 11.29 7.41 -11.63
N GLY A 91 10.47 8.34 -12.17
CA GLY A 91 9.40 7.98 -13.11
C GLY A 91 8.34 7.11 -12.45
N ASP A 92 8.05 5.96 -13.06
CA ASP A 92 7.13 4.92 -12.58
C ASP A 92 7.83 3.87 -11.69
N LYS A 93 9.08 4.12 -11.29
CA LYS A 93 9.89 3.22 -10.47
C LYS A 93 10.05 3.73 -9.05
N ILE A 94 10.00 2.80 -8.10
CA ILE A 94 10.28 3.02 -6.68
C ILE A 94 11.60 2.31 -6.37
N VAL A 95 12.62 3.08 -5.99
CA VAL A 95 13.94 2.58 -5.65
C VAL A 95 14.07 2.54 -4.13
N VAL A 96 14.20 1.34 -3.57
CA VAL A 96 14.40 1.11 -2.14
C VAL A 96 15.88 0.80 -1.90
N ILE A 97 16.52 1.56 -1.02
CA ILE A 97 17.95 1.44 -0.75
C ILE A 97 18.12 0.85 0.64
N PHE A 98 18.94 -0.20 0.73
CA PHE A 98 19.42 -0.80 1.99
C PHE A 98 20.92 -0.53 2.13
N ASN A 99 21.51 -0.89 3.27
CA ASN A 99 22.95 -0.67 3.55
C ASN A 99 23.89 -1.17 2.43
N ASN A 100 23.55 -2.26 1.76
CA ASN A 100 24.37 -2.89 0.72
C ASN A 100 23.56 -3.47 -0.44
N GLU A 101 22.32 -3.01 -0.64
CA GLU A 101 21.46 -3.51 -1.72
C GLU A 101 20.59 -2.38 -2.27
N VAL A 102 20.33 -2.43 -3.58
CA VAL A 102 19.32 -1.60 -4.24
C VAL A 102 18.24 -2.52 -4.78
N LEU A 103 16.99 -2.24 -4.43
CA LEU A 103 15.79 -2.89 -4.93
C LEU A 103 14.99 -1.87 -5.74
N ILE A 104 14.56 -2.27 -6.95
CA ILE A 104 13.73 -1.45 -7.82
C ILE A 104 12.39 -2.15 -7.99
N LEU A 105 11.32 -1.45 -7.61
CA LEU A 105 9.94 -1.87 -7.77
C LEU A 105 9.27 -1.04 -8.87
N ASN A 106 8.24 -1.61 -9.51
CA ASN A 106 7.30 -0.82 -10.30
C ASN A 106 6.27 -0.11 -9.39
N GLN A 107 5.39 0.68 -9.99
CA GLN A 107 4.29 1.37 -9.29
C GLN A 107 3.27 0.42 -8.60
N TYR A 108 3.34 -0.88 -8.86
CA TYR A 108 2.51 -1.93 -8.25
C TYR A 108 3.24 -2.69 -7.12
N LEU A 109 4.40 -2.19 -6.67
CA LEU A 109 5.29 -2.82 -5.68
C LEU A 109 5.85 -4.19 -6.10
N GLU A 110 5.88 -4.50 -7.40
CA GLU A 110 6.48 -5.73 -7.91
C GLU A 110 7.98 -5.53 -8.16
N GLU A 111 8.80 -6.51 -7.76
CA GLU A 111 10.26 -6.48 -7.95
C GLU A 111 10.63 -6.56 -9.43
N ILE A 112 11.34 -5.53 -9.92
CA ILE A 112 11.89 -5.49 -11.29
C ILE A 112 13.37 -5.87 -11.28
N TYR A 113 14.10 -5.42 -10.26
CA TYR A 113 15.55 -5.59 -10.18
C TYR A 113 16.02 -5.53 -8.73
N LYS A 114 17.00 -6.35 -8.41
CA LYS A 114 17.63 -6.41 -7.09
C LYS A 114 19.10 -6.73 -7.23
N GLU A 115 19.96 -5.92 -6.62
CA GLU A 115 21.39 -6.18 -6.62
C GLU A 115 22.06 -5.76 -5.32
N LYS A 116 22.96 -6.63 -4.85
CA LYS A 116 23.84 -6.36 -3.72
C LYS A 116 25.15 -5.72 -4.21
N PHE A 117 25.63 -4.78 -3.42
CA PHE A 117 26.87 -4.04 -3.63
C PHE A 117 27.81 -4.30 -2.45
N GLU A 118 29.11 -4.15 -2.67
CA GLU A 118 30.10 -4.34 -1.60
C GLU A 118 29.98 -3.20 -0.56
N LYS A 119 29.87 -1.95 -1.05
CA LYS A 119 29.76 -0.74 -0.23
C LYS A 119 29.07 0.39 -1.00
N ILE A 120 27.76 0.53 -0.81
CA ILE A 120 27.02 1.68 -1.35
C ILE A 120 27.49 2.95 -0.65
N ILE A 121 28.10 3.86 -1.41
CA ILE A 121 28.46 5.21 -0.95
C ILE A 121 27.31 6.18 -1.24
N LYS A 122 26.72 6.07 -2.43
CA LYS A 122 25.64 6.95 -2.88
C LYS A 122 24.82 6.31 -3.99
N VAL A 123 23.52 6.58 -3.98
CA VAL A 123 22.63 6.35 -5.11
C VAL A 123 22.14 7.70 -5.62
N VAL A 124 22.20 7.90 -6.94
CA VAL A 124 21.79 9.16 -7.57
C VAL A 124 20.77 8.85 -8.67
N PRO A 125 19.54 9.38 -8.59
CA PRO A 125 18.59 9.22 -9.67
C PRO A 125 19.06 9.99 -10.90
N MET A 126 18.82 9.43 -12.09
CA MET A 126 19.02 10.11 -13.36
C MET A 126 17.80 9.87 -14.26
N ASN A 127 17.66 10.65 -15.33
CA ASN A 127 16.56 10.41 -16.27
C ASN A 127 16.70 9.00 -16.90
N GLY A 128 15.67 8.17 -16.77
CA GLY A 128 15.67 6.78 -17.27
C GLY A 128 16.62 5.83 -16.53
N GLY A 129 16.90 6.08 -15.25
CA GLY A 129 17.75 5.17 -14.47
C GLY A 129 18.23 5.71 -13.13
N LEU A 130 19.31 5.10 -12.64
CA LEU A 130 20.05 5.54 -11.47
C LEU A 130 21.54 5.17 -11.59
N VAL A 131 22.36 5.92 -10.85
CA VAL A 131 23.79 5.68 -10.69
C VAL A 131 24.07 5.23 -9.26
N VAL A 132 24.76 4.09 -9.11
CA VAL A 132 25.23 3.58 -7.82
C VAL A 132 26.74 3.73 -7.76
N VAL A 133 27.23 4.41 -6.71
CA VAL A 133 28.65 4.46 -6.36
C VAL A 133 28.93 3.35 -5.36
N ASP A 134 29.67 2.33 -5.80
CA ASP A 134 30.04 1.14 -5.02
C ASP A 134 31.54 1.12 -4.76
N GLY A 135 31.96 1.70 -3.63
CA GLY A 135 33.38 1.86 -3.31
C GLY A 135 34.13 2.69 -4.38
N ARG A 136 34.90 2.00 -5.22
CA ARG A 136 35.66 2.60 -6.34
C ARG A 136 35.00 2.38 -7.71
N LYS A 137 33.87 1.67 -7.76
CA LYS A 137 33.12 1.37 -8.98
C LYS A 137 31.93 2.31 -9.09
N LEU A 138 31.56 2.62 -10.32
CA LEU A 138 30.34 3.33 -10.65
C LEU A 138 29.51 2.42 -11.53
N LYS A 139 28.27 2.14 -11.13
CA LYS A 139 27.32 1.34 -11.91
C LYS A 139 26.15 2.21 -12.34
N VAL A 140 25.77 2.08 -13.60
CA VAL A 140 24.59 2.74 -14.16
C VAL A 140 23.54 1.67 -14.40
N ILE A 141 22.35 1.86 -13.84
CA ILE A 141 21.19 1.00 -14.03
C ILE A 141 20.17 1.82 -14.82
N LYS A 142 19.70 1.30 -15.95
CA LYS A 142 18.77 2.00 -16.85
C LYS A 142 17.41 1.31 -16.85
N PHE A 143 16.34 2.09 -16.88
CA PHE A 143 14.95 1.63 -16.93
C PHE A 143 14.02 2.69 -17.52
#